data_AF-A0A2J7PNK8-F1
#
_entry.id   AF-A0A2J7PNK8-F1
#
_cell.length_a   1.000
_cell.length_b   1.000
_cell.length_c   1.000
_cell.angle_alpha   90.00
_cell.angle_beta   90.00
_cell.angle_gamma   90.00
#
_symmetry.space_group_name_H-M   'P 1'
#
loop_
_entity.id
_entity.type
_entity.pdbx_description
1 polymer ?
#
loop_
_entity_poly.entity_id
_entity_poly.type
_entity_poly.pdbx_seq_one_letter_code
_entity_poly.pdbx_strand_id
1 'polypeptide(L)'
;MDTLNHPCADLGLELPSLLEWHHHPECQVDHIVIGKGPPGGSWQAMDGNVLTISLGSWMELPGIEFRAWEAAENAGVISYRDSRASVSSVARYYYDYVHKQSLARFFQSGCVVTSVRPLDTSRSQNTETIDPETGVQYSEPQALWQVEGFDLSDSIPFCYICRKVVLATGSTDVPNRLGIPGELANPTWVLHDLRSLEAAFDRLVDGEEGGREGVPTEPCCDPVLIVGAGLSAADAVIAARFRSLPILHVFRKTAALGTGSTQLPENMYPEYHKVHQMMGDGGASYPCYRALAEHTVLEISSDHKVRVIGPDNTVSVHRVSVVAILIGSRPDLNFLPPGLSLGVKPSEPVDCRSNPIAVDPYTHRVVKAPPGMYALGPLAGDNFVRFLQGGAVAITSHINKELRHYTVL
;
A
#
# COMPACT_ATOMS: atom_id res chain seq x y z
N MET A 1 13.91 -13.53 9.28
CA MET A 1 14.11 -12.14 9.72
C MET A 1 12.99 -11.72 10.66
N ASP A 2 11.73 -11.70 10.18
CA ASP A 2 10.55 -11.36 11.00
C ASP A 2 10.50 -12.07 12.36
N THR A 3 10.63 -13.41 12.40
CA THR A 3 10.63 -14.17 13.66
C THR A 3 11.75 -13.79 14.64
N LEU A 4 12.86 -13.22 14.16
CA LEU A 4 13.93 -12.71 15.04
C LEU A 4 13.61 -11.30 15.52
N ASN A 5 13.00 -10.47 14.67
CA ASN A 5 12.62 -9.11 15.04
C ASN A 5 11.39 -9.05 15.96
N HIS A 6 10.42 -9.95 15.72
CA HIS A 6 9.19 -10.07 16.49
C HIS A 6 8.92 -11.54 16.86
N PRO A 7 9.65 -12.07 17.87
CA PRO A 7 9.48 -13.46 18.29
C PRO A 7 8.04 -13.77 18.71
N CYS A 8 7.49 -14.85 18.17
CA CYS A 8 6.13 -15.31 18.46
C CYS A 8 5.01 -14.30 18.13
N ALA A 9 5.25 -13.34 17.24
CA ALA A 9 4.24 -12.36 16.81
C ALA A 9 2.95 -13.02 16.27
N ASP A 10 3.07 -14.13 15.56
CA ASP A 10 1.91 -14.89 15.05
C ASP A 10 1.05 -15.53 16.16
N LEU A 11 1.61 -15.69 17.36
CA LEU A 11 0.89 -16.12 18.56
C LEU A 11 0.28 -14.93 19.33
N GLY A 12 0.39 -13.71 18.79
CA GLY A 12 -0.07 -12.48 19.43
C GLY A 12 0.80 -12.02 20.60
N LEU A 13 2.02 -12.57 20.73
CA LEU A 13 2.96 -12.16 21.77
C LEU A 13 3.76 -10.93 21.32
N GLU A 14 3.99 -10.02 22.26
CA GLU A 14 4.86 -8.84 22.08
C GLU A 14 6.16 -9.06 22.85
N LEU A 15 7.06 -9.88 22.28
CA LEU A 15 8.38 -10.15 22.83
C LEU A 15 9.42 -9.17 22.28
N PRO A 16 10.48 -8.83 23.04
CA PRO A 16 11.57 -8.01 22.54
C PRO A 16 12.26 -8.63 21.32
N SER A 17 12.79 -7.76 20.45
CA SER A 17 13.59 -8.19 19.31
C SER A 17 14.85 -8.95 19.76
N LEU A 18 15.20 -10.00 19.02
CA LEU A 18 16.45 -10.74 19.18
C LEU A 18 17.57 -10.18 18.29
N LEU A 19 17.32 -9.03 17.66
CA LEU A 19 18.23 -8.37 16.75
C LEU A 19 18.70 -7.05 17.32
N GLU A 20 19.97 -6.74 17.07
CA GLU A 20 20.53 -5.42 17.29
C GLU A 20 20.94 -4.82 15.94
N TRP A 21 20.68 -3.52 15.79
CA TRP A 21 20.98 -2.78 14.58
C TRP A 21 22.16 -1.84 14.82
N HIS A 22 23.26 -2.07 14.11
CA HIS A 22 24.49 -1.29 14.20
C HIS A 22 24.76 -0.58 12.87
N HIS A 23 25.07 0.72 12.94
CA HIS A 23 25.41 1.50 11.76
C HIS A 23 26.89 1.32 11.41
N HIS A 24 27.15 0.90 10.17
CA HIS A 24 28.48 0.64 9.62
C HIS A 24 28.76 1.60 8.44
N PRO A 25 29.35 2.79 8.68
CA PRO A 25 29.59 3.80 7.64
C PRO A 25 30.43 3.28 6.47
N GLU A 26 31.35 2.36 6.73
CA GLU A 26 32.22 1.71 5.74
C GLU A 26 31.47 0.79 4.77
N CYS A 27 30.24 0.39 5.11
CA CYS A 27 29.35 -0.40 4.27
C CYS A 27 28.28 0.46 3.58
N GLN A 28 28.35 1.78 3.70
CA GLN A 28 27.39 2.69 3.08
C GLN A 28 27.44 2.56 1.55
N VAL A 29 26.28 2.39 0.93
CA VAL A 29 26.11 2.43 -0.52
C VAL A 29 25.63 3.83 -0.89
N ASP A 30 26.26 4.48 -1.88
CA ASP A 30 25.74 5.73 -2.42
C ASP A 30 24.46 5.47 -3.22
N HIS A 31 23.38 6.19 -2.89
CA HIS A 31 22.05 5.93 -3.42
C HIS A 31 21.14 7.16 -3.33
N ILE A 32 20.02 7.10 -4.05
CA ILE A 32 18.95 8.08 -3.97
C ILE A 32 17.60 7.37 -3.94
N VAL A 33 16.67 7.89 -3.14
CA VAL A 33 15.29 7.43 -2.99
C VAL A 33 14.37 8.50 -3.56
N ILE A 34 13.64 8.16 -4.61
CA ILE A 34 12.76 9.09 -5.33
C ILE A 34 11.31 8.71 -5.06
N GLY A 35 10.48 9.69 -4.66
CA GLY A 35 9.08 9.43 -4.35
C GLY A 35 8.18 10.65 -4.51
N LYS A 36 6.89 10.40 -4.82
CA LYS A 36 5.88 11.43 -5.08
C LYS A 36 5.58 12.32 -3.87
N GLY A 37 5.82 11.82 -2.66
CA GLY A 37 5.47 12.48 -1.41
C GLY A 37 6.58 12.41 -0.36
N PRO A 38 6.28 12.86 0.87
CA PRO A 38 7.20 12.75 1.98
C PRO A 38 7.47 11.28 2.36
N PRO A 39 8.55 10.98 3.11
CA PRO A 39 8.81 9.63 3.59
C PRO A 39 7.61 9.04 4.33
N GLY A 40 7.37 7.74 4.13
CA GLY A 40 6.18 7.04 4.61
C GLY A 40 5.25 6.57 3.48
N GLY A 41 5.45 7.02 2.25
CA GLY A 41 4.80 6.43 1.07
C GLY A 41 3.26 6.48 1.16
N SER A 42 2.61 5.33 0.96
CA SER A 42 1.14 5.26 0.91
C SER A 42 0.46 5.70 2.21
N TRP A 43 1.10 5.54 3.37
CA TRP A 43 0.58 5.99 4.67
C TRP A 43 0.30 7.50 4.71
N GLN A 44 1.06 8.30 3.96
CA GLN A 44 0.86 9.74 3.84
C GLN A 44 -0.41 10.10 3.06
N ALA A 45 -0.86 9.21 2.17
CA ALA A 45 -2.02 9.37 1.32
C ALA A 45 -3.29 8.70 1.87
N MET A 46 -3.19 7.89 2.91
CA MET A 46 -4.34 7.25 3.57
C MET A 46 -5.04 8.22 4.54
N ASP A 47 -6.25 7.85 5.00
CA ASP A 47 -6.95 8.60 6.05
C ASP A 47 -6.27 8.36 7.41
N GLY A 48 -5.93 9.43 8.11
CA GLY A 48 -5.20 9.38 9.37
C GLY A 48 -5.98 8.84 10.58
N ASN A 49 -7.32 8.81 10.50
CA ASN A 49 -8.21 8.36 11.56
C ASN A 49 -8.43 6.83 11.55
N VAL A 50 -8.04 6.17 10.46
CA VAL A 50 -8.13 4.71 10.35
C VAL A 50 -7.02 4.08 11.19
N LEU A 51 -7.35 3.00 11.90
CA LEU A 51 -6.37 2.18 12.62
C LEU A 51 -5.72 1.17 11.69
N THR A 52 -4.45 0.89 11.93
CA THR A 52 -3.76 -0.22 11.27
C THR A 52 -4.47 -1.54 11.60
N ILE A 53 -4.39 -2.51 10.70
CA ILE A 53 -4.67 -3.90 11.06
C ILE A 53 -3.55 -4.39 11.98
N SER A 54 -2.31 -4.28 11.53
CA SER A 54 -1.14 -4.72 12.30
C SER A 54 -0.98 -3.97 13.62
N LEU A 55 -0.37 -4.62 14.61
CA LEU A 55 0.02 -3.98 15.86
C LEU A 55 1.05 -2.88 15.60
N GLY A 56 1.07 -1.83 16.43
CA GLY A 56 2.04 -0.73 16.28
C GLY A 56 3.49 -1.22 16.32
N SER A 57 3.80 -2.22 17.14
CA SER A 57 5.12 -2.86 17.18
C SER A 57 5.52 -3.52 15.86
N TRP A 58 4.57 -3.99 15.05
CA TRP A 58 4.84 -4.58 13.73
C TRP A 58 5.05 -3.53 12.64
N MET A 59 4.83 -2.25 12.96
CA MET A 59 5.02 -1.12 12.06
C MET A 59 6.42 -0.52 12.16
N GLU A 60 7.24 -0.99 13.11
CA GLU A 60 8.54 -0.40 13.39
C GLU A 60 9.60 -0.74 12.34
N LEU A 61 10.56 0.16 12.20
CA LEU A 61 11.73 0.06 11.35
C LEU A 61 13.00 -0.14 12.21
N PRO A 62 14.06 -0.70 11.62
CA PRO A 62 15.33 -0.98 12.29
C PRO A 62 15.85 0.15 13.20
N GLY A 63 16.12 -0.16 14.46
CA GLY A 63 16.82 0.73 15.39
C GLY A 63 15.98 1.82 16.06
N ILE A 64 14.68 1.95 15.76
CA ILE A 64 13.78 2.85 16.50
C ILE A 64 12.46 2.12 16.78
N GLU A 65 12.22 1.74 18.03
CA GLU A 65 10.97 1.09 18.41
C GLU A 65 9.78 2.03 18.25
N PHE A 66 8.70 1.55 17.63
CA PHE A 66 7.54 2.38 17.31
C PHE A 66 6.88 2.95 18.57
N ARG A 67 6.69 2.12 19.60
CA ARG A 67 6.03 2.54 20.84
C ARG A 67 6.85 3.52 21.66
N ALA A 68 8.17 3.33 21.70
CA ALA A 68 9.07 4.27 22.37
C ALA A 68 9.03 5.64 21.67
N TRP A 69 9.02 5.65 20.33
CA TRP A 69 8.83 6.87 19.55
C TRP A 69 7.48 7.53 19.83
N GLU A 70 6.38 6.77 19.80
CA GLU A 70 5.03 7.32 19.98
C GLU A 70 4.84 7.91 21.39
N ALA A 71 5.37 7.24 22.42
CA ALA A 71 5.33 7.73 23.79
C ALA A 71 6.10 9.04 23.98
N ALA A 72 7.24 9.20 23.28
CA ALA A 72 8.05 10.40 23.32
C ALA A 72 7.36 11.60 22.64
N GLU A 73 6.69 11.37 21.50
CA GLU A 73 5.98 12.42 20.77
C GLU A 73 4.67 12.86 21.46
N ASN A 74 3.99 11.95 22.17
CA ASN A 74 2.72 12.22 22.86
C ASN A 74 2.88 12.65 24.33
N ALA A 75 4.05 13.17 24.71
CA ALA A 75 4.36 13.62 26.08
C ALA A 75 4.01 12.60 27.18
N GLY A 76 4.17 11.30 26.90
CA GLY A 76 3.92 10.22 27.86
C GLY A 76 2.45 9.82 28.04
N VAL A 77 1.50 10.32 27.23
CA VAL A 77 0.12 9.78 27.21
C VAL A 77 0.14 8.46 26.44
N ILE A 78 0.37 7.37 27.16
CA ILE A 78 0.32 6.02 26.60
C ILE A 78 -1.11 5.52 26.70
N SER A 79 -1.83 5.44 25.59
CA SER A 79 -3.04 4.62 25.53
C SER A 79 -2.63 3.15 25.44
N TYR A 80 -2.33 2.52 26.57
CA TYR A 80 -2.06 1.08 26.67
C TYR A 80 -3.27 0.22 26.25
N ARG A 81 -4.41 0.82 25.90
CA ARG A 81 -5.64 0.12 25.53
C ARG A 81 -5.70 -0.29 24.06
N ASP A 82 -4.95 0.37 23.18
CA ASP A 82 -4.89 0.01 21.76
C ASP A 82 -3.49 -0.45 21.39
N SER A 83 -3.37 -1.73 21.04
CA SER A 83 -2.11 -2.31 20.56
C SER A 83 -1.81 -1.94 19.10
N ARG A 84 -2.80 -1.40 18.38
CA ARG A 84 -2.74 -0.95 16.98
C ARG A 84 -2.43 0.54 16.91
N ALA A 85 -1.78 0.96 15.82
CA ALA A 85 -1.42 2.36 15.59
C ALA A 85 -2.47 3.04 14.70
N SER A 86 -2.60 4.35 14.81
CA SER A 86 -3.32 5.11 13.78
C SER A 86 -2.46 5.22 12.52
N VAL A 87 -3.10 5.31 11.34
CA VAL A 87 -2.41 5.58 10.07
C VAL A 87 -1.60 6.88 10.16
N SER A 88 -2.11 7.91 10.83
CA SER A 88 -1.40 9.17 11.02
C SER A 88 -0.15 9.02 11.89
N SER A 89 -0.20 8.23 12.97
CA SER A 89 0.97 7.86 13.77
C SER A 89 2.02 7.17 12.91
N VAL A 90 1.63 6.21 12.07
CA VAL A 90 2.56 5.47 11.18
C VAL A 90 3.21 6.40 10.14
N ALA A 91 2.41 7.26 9.50
CA ALA A 91 2.91 8.21 8.53
C ALA A 91 3.96 9.15 9.16
N ARG A 92 3.68 9.67 10.35
CA ARG A 92 4.61 10.53 11.10
C ARG A 92 5.85 9.76 11.56
N TYR A 93 5.70 8.53 12.04
CA TYR A 93 6.82 7.67 12.45
C TYR A 93 7.82 7.48 11.31
N TYR A 94 7.35 7.14 10.09
CA TYR A 94 8.26 6.96 8.95
C TYR A 94 8.89 8.26 8.46
N TYR A 95 8.17 9.38 8.55
CA TYR A 95 8.74 10.69 8.29
C TYR A 95 9.89 10.99 9.25
N ASP A 96 9.64 10.86 10.55
CA ASP A 96 10.61 11.12 11.60
C ASP A 96 11.77 10.15 11.55
N TYR A 97 11.53 8.87 11.23
CA TYR A 97 12.55 7.84 11.12
C TYR A 97 13.66 8.24 10.14
N VAL A 98 13.29 8.77 8.96
CA VAL A 98 14.25 9.23 7.95
C VAL A 98 15.13 10.37 8.47
N HIS A 99 14.58 11.25 9.32
CA HIS A 99 15.33 12.37 9.90
C HIS A 99 16.19 11.93 11.09
N LYS A 100 15.61 11.14 12.01
CA LYS A 100 16.28 10.60 13.20
C LYS A 100 17.44 9.67 12.83
N GLN A 101 17.35 8.95 11.70
CA GLN A 101 18.43 8.12 11.16
C GLN A 101 19.37 8.84 10.17
N SER A 102 19.25 10.17 10.01
CA SER A 102 20.07 10.96 9.08
C SER A 102 20.04 10.48 7.62
N LEU A 103 18.91 9.91 7.19
CA LEU A 103 18.70 9.38 5.84
C LEU A 103 18.17 10.43 4.87
N ALA A 104 17.64 11.55 5.37
CA ALA A 104 16.97 12.59 4.57
C ALA A 104 17.80 13.09 3.36
N ARG A 105 19.13 13.11 3.47
CA ARG A 105 20.04 13.49 2.38
C ARG A 105 19.96 12.59 1.14
N PHE A 106 19.46 11.36 1.27
CA PHE A 106 19.28 10.42 0.17
C PHE A 106 17.87 10.50 -0.43
N PHE A 107 16.96 11.32 0.13
CA PHE A 107 15.58 11.40 -0.32
C PHE A 107 15.36 12.60 -1.23
N GLN A 108 14.78 12.33 -2.39
CA GLN A 108 14.21 13.33 -3.28
C GLN A 108 12.70 13.13 -3.33
N SER A 109 12.02 13.76 -2.38
CA SER A 109 10.56 13.77 -2.26
C SER A 109 9.92 14.77 -3.21
N GLY A 110 8.64 14.57 -3.52
CA GLY A 110 7.91 15.45 -4.44
C GLY A 110 8.27 15.21 -5.90
N CYS A 111 8.77 14.03 -6.26
CA CYS A 111 9.22 13.71 -7.61
C CYS A 111 8.46 12.54 -8.21
N VAL A 112 8.28 12.55 -9.53
CA VAL A 112 7.70 11.43 -10.30
C VAL A 112 8.77 10.87 -11.22
N VAL A 113 9.00 9.56 -11.11
CA VAL A 113 9.78 8.80 -12.11
C VAL A 113 8.89 8.47 -13.28
N THR A 114 9.32 8.83 -14.48
CA THR A 114 8.59 8.60 -15.74
C THR A 114 9.24 7.56 -16.63
N SER A 115 10.54 7.28 -16.45
CA SER A 115 11.25 6.23 -17.20
C SER A 115 12.32 5.56 -16.37
N VAL A 116 12.41 4.23 -16.45
CA VAL A 116 13.51 3.41 -15.93
C VAL A 116 13.91 2.42 -17.00
N ARG A 117 14.98 2.69 -17.74
CA ARG A 117 15.38 1.89 -18.90
C ARG A 117 16.80 1.36 -18.79
N PRO A 118 17.08 0.15 -19.28
CA PRO A 118 18.45 -0.34 -19.36
C PRO A 118 19.25 0.52 -20.34
N LEU A 119 20.52 0.74 -20.03
CA LEU A 119 21.47 1.35 -20.96
C LEU A 119 21.98 0.30 -21.94
N ASP A 120 22.22 0.72 -23.18
CA ASP A 120 22.85 -0.15 -24.18
C ASP A 120 24.36 -0.26 -23.89
N THR A 121 24.71 -1.35 -23.21
CA THR A 121 26.08 -1.68 -22.82
C THR A 121 26.91 -2.30 -23.95
N SER A 122 26.32 -2.55 -25.13
CA SER A 122 27.03 -3.15 -26.26
C SER A 122 28.13 -2.26 -26.84
N ARG A 123 28.10 -0.96 -26.54
CA ARG A 123 29.04 0.04 -27.07
C ARG A 123 30.15 0.47 -26.10
N SER A 124 30.05 0.15 -24.82
CA SER A 124 31.12 0.43 -23.86
C SER A 124 32.11 -0.73 -23.90
N GLN A 125 33.31 -0.47 -24.40
CA GLN A 125 34.43 -1.38 -24.22
C GLN A 125 34.69 -1.50 -22.72
N ASN A 126 34.70 -2.72 -22.18
CA ASN A 126 35.25 -2.96 -20.85
C ASN A 126 36.71 -2.49 -20.88
N THR A 127 37.00 -1.32 -20.31
CA THR A 127 38.37 -0.92 -20.01
C THR A 127 38.82 -1.74 -18.82
N GLU A 128 39.36 -2.92 -19.11
CA GLU A 128 40.13 -3.68 -18.14
C GLU A 128 41.42 -2.90 -17.87
N THR A 129 41.53 -2.34 -16.68
CA THR A 129 42.72 -1.62 -16.22
C THR A 129 43.47 -2.51 -15.23
N ILE A 130 44.69 -2.88 -15.58
CA ILE A 130 45.60 -3.58 -14.68
C ILE A 130 46.36 -2.52 -13.89
N ASP A 131 46.30 -2.58 -12.56
CA ASP A 131 47.15 -1.74 -11.72
C ASP A 131 48.62 -2.14 -11.91
N PRO A 132 49.47 -1.22 -12.39
CA PRO A 132 50.87 -1.52 -12.69
C PRO A 132 51.74 -1.81 -11.45
N GLU A 133 51.30 -1.47 -10.23
CA GLU A 133 52.04 -1.72 -8.99
C GLU A 133 51.61 -3.01 -8.30
N THR A 134 50.31 -3.35 -8.34
CA THR A 134 49.77 -4.52 -7.63
C THR A 134 49.47 -5.72 -8.53
N GLY A 135 49.38 -5.50 -9.85
CA GLY A 135 49.00 -6.52 -10.83
C GLY A 135 47.52 -6.93 -10.77
N VAL A 136 46.72 -6.20 -9.98
CA VAL A 136 45.30 -6.44 -9.72
C VAL A 136 44.47 -5.91 -10.90
N GLN A 137 43.46 -6.67 -11.34
CA GLN A 137 42.71 -6.40 -12.57
C GLN A 137 41.36 -5.72 -12.25
N TYR A 138 41.31 -4.40 -12.40
CA TYR A 138 40.11 -3.63 -12.18
C TYR A 138 39.25 -3.57 -13.45
N SER A 139 37.96 -3.89 -13.33
CA SER A 139 36.96 -3.48 -14.32
C SER A 139 36.18 -2.29 -13.77
N GLU A 140 36.11 -1.21 -14.54
CA GLU A 140 35.30 -0.06 -14.13
C GLU A 140 33.83 -0.47 -14.00
N PRO A 141 33.15 -0.07 -12.91
CA PRO A 141 31.77 -0.48 -12.72
C PRO A 141 30.85 0.14 -13.78
N GLN A 142 30.35 -0.70 -14.67
CA GLN A 142 29.50 -0.28 -15.78
C GLN A 142 28.11 0.18 -15.31
N ALA A 143 27.70 1.38 -15.71
CA ALA A 143 26.33 1.84 -15.52
C ALA A 143 25.34 0.99 -16.34
N LEU A 144 24.22 0.61 -15.73
CA LEU A 144 23.26 -0.32 -16.33
C LEU A 144 21.88 0.30 -16.59
N TRP A 145 21.55 1.38 -15.88
CA TRP A 145 20.20 1.94 -15.87
C TRP A 145 20.23 3.45 -16.02
N GLN A 146 19.25 3.96 -16.75
CA GLN A 146 18.89 5.37 -16.82
C GLN A 146 17.50 5.56 -16.21
N VAL A 147 17.40 6.48 -15.25
CA VAL A 147 16.17 6.81 -14.52
C VAL A 147 15.84 8.28 -14.75
N GLU A 148 14.68 8.56 -15.32
CA GLU A 148 14.23 9.90 -15.69
C GLU A 148 12.91 10.22 -15.00
N GLY A 149 12.72 11.51 -14.73
CA GLY A 149 11.52 12.01 -14.08
C GLY A 149 11.52 13.52 -13.95
N PHE A 150 10.62 14.04 -13.14
CA PHE A 150 10.53 15.48 -12.86
C PHE A 150 10.02 15.77 -11.44
N ASP A 151 10.36 16.95 -10.94
CA ASP A 151 9.84 17.49 -9.69
C ASP A 151 8.40 18.01 -9.86
N LEU A 152 7.52 17.68 -8.92
CA LEU A 152 6.09 18.01 -8.99
C LEU A 152 5.79 19.49 -8.74
N SER A 153 6.68 20.23 -8.10
CA SER A 153 6.47 21.63 -7.72
C SER A 153 6.79 22.60 -8.86
N ASP A 154 7.86 22.35 -9.60
CA ASP A 154 8.37 23.25 -10.64
C ASP A 154 8.52 22.57 -12.02
N SER A 155 8.21 21.27 -12.12
CA SER A 155 8.36 20.47 -13.34
C SER A 155 9.79 20.39 -13.89
N ILE A 156 10.80 20.61 -13.05
CA ILE A 156 12.20 20.47 -13.45
C ILE A 156 12.51 18.98 -13.70
N PRO A 157 13.00 18.61 -14.90
CA PRO A 157 13.36 17.23 -15.20
C PRO A 157 14.68 16.84 -14.54
N PHE A 158 14.82 15.56 -14.19
CA PHE A 158 16.07 14.95 -13.74
C PHE A 158 16.39 13.68 -14.53
N CYS A 159 17.67 13.33 -14.56
CA CYS A 159 18.16 12.08 -15.14
C CYS A 159 19.29 11.52 -14.27
N TYR A 160 19.13 10.30 -13.79
CA TYR A 160 20.13 9.56 -13.04
C TYR A 160 20.64 8.38 -13.85
N ILE A 161 21.95 8.17 -13.80
CA ILE A 161 22.63 7.01 -14.35
C ILE A 161 23.14 6.17 -13.19
N CYS A 162 22.73 4.90 -13.13
CA CYS A 162 23.06 4.05 -12.01
C CYS A 162 23.32 2.59 -12.43
N ARG A 163 23.94 1.84 -11.51
CA ARG A 163 24.22 0.41 -11.68
C ARG A 163 23.04 -0.47 -11.28
N LYS A 164 22.28 -0.02 -10.29
CA LYS A 164 21.25 -0.82 -9.62
C LYS A 164 19.99 0.04 -9.46
N VAL A 165 18.83 -0.57 -9.64
CA VAL A 165 17.52 0.04 -9.41
C VAL A 165 16.72 -0.88 -8.49
N VAL A 166 16.13 -0.30 -7.45
CA VAL A 166 15.23 -1.01 -6.53
C VAL A 166 13.82 -0.48 -6.71
N LEU A 167 12.91 -1.35 -7.17
CA LEU A 167 11.50 -1.02 -7.32
C LEU A 167 10.78 -1.23 -5.99
N ALA A 168 10.35 -0.13 -5.37
CA ALA A 168 9.63 -0.13 -4.09
C ALA A 168 8.38 0.76 -4.14
N THR A 169 7.65 0.74 -5.26
CA THR A 169 6.52 1.66 -5.53
C THR A 169 5.18 1.20 -4.93
N GLY A 170 5.12 0.01 -4.32
CA GLY A 170 3.90 -0.51 -3.70
C GLY A 170 2.90 -1.06 -4.72
N SER A 171 1.61 -1.04 -4.36
CA SER A 171 0.52 -1.62 -5.17
C SER A 171 -0.79 -0.81 -5.14
N THR A 172 -0.73 0.42 -4.62
CA THR A 172 -1.90 1.28 -4.38
C THR A 172 -2.07 2.39 -5.41
N ASP A 173 -1.28 2.40 -6.49
CA ASP A 173 -1.29 3.50 -7.47
C ASP A 173 -2.58 3.54 -8.29
N VAL A 174 -3.05 2.39 -8.79
CA VAL A 174 -4.18 2.32 -9.71
C VAL A 174 -5.30 1.49 -9.09
N PRO A 175 -6.41 2.10 -8.63
CA PRO A 175 -7.50 1.31 -8.11
C PRO A 175 -8.17 0.50 -9.23
N ASN A 176 -8.65 -0.69 -8.88
CA ASN A 176 -9.35 -1.56 -9.82
C ASN A 176 -10.68 -0.92 -10.23
N ARG A 177 -11.17 -1.31 -11.40
CA ARG A 177 -12.41 -0.79 -12.00
C ARG A 177 -13.38 -1.93 -12.27
N LEU A 178 -14.67 -1.66 -12.12
CA LEU A 178 -15.72 -2.61 -12.47
C LEU A 178 -15.83 -2.78 -14.00
N GLY A 179 -15.47 -1.75 -14.76
CA GLY A 179 -15.54 -1.74 -16.22
C GLY A 179 -16.98 -1.61 -16.73
N ILE A 180 -17.83 -0.93 -15.97
CA ILE A 180 -19.28 -0.80 -16.25
C ILE A 180 -19.63 0.59 -16.79
N PRO A 181 -20.75 0.71 -17.54
CA PRO A 181 -21.25 2.00 -17.99
C PRO A 181 -21.46 2.98 -16.82
N GLY A 182 -20.95 4.20 -17.01
CA GLY A 182 -21.10 5.32 -16.07
C GLY A 182 -20.15 5.37 -14.88
N GLU A 183 -19.31 4.34 -14.67
CA GLU A 183 -18.34 4.30 -13.56
C GLU A 183 -17.39 5.51 -13.56
N LEU A 184 -16.87 5.91 -14.72
CA LEU A 184 -15.94 7.04 -14.85
C LEU A 184 -16.64 8.35 -15.24
N ALA A 185 -17.94 8.32 -15.50
CA ALA A 185 -18.69 9.51 -15.93
C ALA A 185 -19.03 10.46 -14.77
N ASN A 186 -18.90 9.98 -13.53
CA ASN A 186 -19.42 10.65 -12.33
C ASN A 186 -18.36 10.74 -11.21
N PRO A 187 -17.18 11.35 -11.44
CA PRO A 187 -16.04 11.28 -10.52
C PRO A 187 -16.25 12.02 -9.18
N THR A 188 -17.29 12.85 -9.06
CA THR A 188 -17.60 13.60 -7.83
C THR A 188 -18.32 12.76 -6.78
N TRP A 189 -18.99 11.67 -7.18
CA TRP A 189 -19.76 10.79 -6.29
C TRP A 189 -19.57 9.31 -6.57
N VAL A 190 -18.78 8.92 -7.58
CA VAL A 190 -18.26 7.57 -7.76
C VAL A 190 -16.77 7.58 -7.42
N LEU A 191 -16.42 6.94 -6.32
CA LEU A 191 -15.13 7.05 -5.66
C LEU A 191 -14.46 5.68 -5.58
N HIS A 192 -13.12 5.66 -5.61
CA HIS A 192 -12.33 4.41 -5.61
C HIS A 192 -11.28 4.36 -4.49
N ASP A 193 -11.33 5.30 -3.55
CA ASP A 193 -10.43 5.40 -2.42
C ASP A 193 -11.17 5.87 -1.16
N LEU A 194 -10.65 5.49 0.01
CA LEU A 194 -11.27 5.80 1.30
C LEU A 194 -11.19 7.29 1.66
N ARG A 195 -10.12 7.99 1.29
CA ARG A 195 -9.93 9.40 1.63
C ARG A 195 -11.01 10.28 0.97
N SER A 196 -11.24 10.08 -0.32
CA SER A 196 -12.29 10.80 -1.06
C SER A 196 -13.67 10.45 -0.51
N LEU A 197 -13.87 9.21 -0.07
CA LEU A 197 -15.13 8.74 0.51
C LEU A 197 -15.42 9.38 1.87
N GLU A 198 -14.43 9.43 2.76
CA GLU A 198 -14.53 10.08 4.06
C GLU A 198 -14.89 11.57 3.91
N ALA A 199 -14.19 12.27 3.02
CA ALA A 199 -14.55 13.65 2.69
C ALA A 199 -15.96 13.79 2.11
N ALA A 200 -16.47 12.78 1.40
CA ALA A 200 -17.84 12.76 0.91
C ALA A 200 -18.86 12.50 2.04
N PHE A 201 -18.52 11.65 3.02
CA PHE A 201 -19.35 11.45 4.20
C PHE A 201 -19.44 12.71 5.05
N ASP A 202 -18.34 13.42 5.29
CA ASP A 202 -18.34 14.67 6.04
C ASP A 202 -19.27 15.71 5.37
N ARG A 203 -19.20 15.84 4.03
CA ARG A 203 -20.12 16.70 3.28
C ARG A 203 -21.60 16.30 3.41
N LEU A 204 -21.88 14.99 3.51
CA LEU A 204 -23.26 14.50 3.69
C LEU A 204 -23.78 14.83 5.09
N VAL A 205 -22.93 14.74 6.12
CA VAL A 205 -23.30 15.05 7.51
C VAL A 205 -23.42 16.56 7.73
N ASP A 206 -22.44 17.35 7.26
CA ASP A 206 -22.43 18.81 7.41
C ASP A 206 -23.64 19.48 6.71
N GLY A 207 -24.10 18.88 5.61
CA GLY A 207 -25.29 19.33 4.89
C GLY A 207 -26.60 19.23 5.71
N GLU A 208 -26.60 18.50 6.83
CA GLU A 208 -27.78 18.26 7.67
C GLU A 208 -27.87 19.13 8.92
N GLU A 209 -26.75 19.60 9.46
CA GLU A 209 -26.72 20.37 10.72
C GLU A 209 -27.46 21.72 10.59
N GLY A 210 -27.76 22.17 9.37
CA GLY A 210 -28.50 23.41 9.09
C GLY A 210 -30.02 23.36 9.26
N GLY A 211 -30.67 22.25 9.67
CA GLY A 211 -32.12 22.17 9.50
C GLY A 211 -33.00 21.30 10.41
N ARG A 212 -32.53 20.64 11.48
CA ARG A 212 -33.39 19.72 12.25
C ARG A 212 -33.27 19.85 13.78
N GLU A 213 -34.20 20.56 14.40
CA GLU A 213 -34.56 20.36 15.81
C GLU A 213 -35.61 19.21 15.89
N GLY A 214 -35.22 18.03 16.38
CA GLY A 214 -36.14 16.90 16.61
C GLY A 214 -35.54 15.51 16.40
N VAL A 215 -36.23 14.47 16.87
CA VAL A 215 -35.84 13.04 16.69
C VAL A 215 -36.07 12.64 15.22
N PRO A 216 -35.07 12.19 14.44
CA PRO A 216 -35.25 11.87 13.03
C PRO A 216 -36.05 10.56 12.88
N THR A 217 -37.18 10.60 12.16
CA THR A 217 -37.97 9.42 11.79
C THR A 217 -37.67 8.87 10.39
N GLU A 218 -36.85 9.56 9.59
CA GLU A 218 -36.48 9.18 8.22
C GLU A 218 -34.96 9.22 8.01
N PRO A 219 -34.40 8.38 7.10
CA PRO A 219 -32.99 8.42 6.77
C PRO A 219 -32.57 9.81 6.31
N CYS A 220 -31.38 10.19 6.75
CA CYS A 220 -30.79 11.51 6.63
C CYS A 220 -30.54 11.90 5.15
N CYS A 221 -30.14 10.90 4.35
CA CYS A 221 -29.92 11.00 2.92
C CYS A 221 -30.25 9.68 2.21
N ASP A 222 -30.17 9.67 0.87
CA ASP A 222 -30.12 8.42 0.12
C ASP A 222 -28.90 7.57 0.58
N PRO A 223 -28.96 6.24 0.54
CA PRO A 223 -27.87 5.41 1.06
C PRO A 223 -26.54 5.60 0.32
N VAL A 224 -25.44 5.38 1.02
CA VAL A 224 -24.12 5.23 0.43
C VAL A 224 -23.94 3.80 -0.05
N LEU A 225 -23.54 3.61 -1.30
CA LEU A 225 -23.34 2.29 -1.90
C LEU A 225 -21.86 1.92 -1.82
N ILE A 226 -21.55 0.83 -1.14
CA ILE A 226 -20.17 0.33 -0.99
C ILE A 226 -20.06 -0.97 -1.78
N VAL A 227 -19.08 -1.08 -2.68
CA VAL A 227 -18.80 -2.27 -3.50
C VAL A 227 -17.49 -2.90 -3.07
N GLY A 228 -17.52 -4.16 -2.66
CA GLY A 228 -16.34 -4.91 -2.24
C GLY A 228 -16.61 -5.76 -1.02
N ALA A 229 -15.69 -6.64 -0.66
CA ALA A 229 -15.79 -7.48 0.55
C ALA A 229 -14.44 -7.60 1.29
N GLY A 230 -13.47 -6.77 0.91
CA GLY A 230 -12.16 -6.72 1.56
C GLY A 230 -12.15 -5.73 2.72
N LEU A 231 -10.97 -5.60 3.35
CA LEU A 231 -10.78 -4.72 4.52
C LEU A 231 -11.16 -3.27 4.23
N SER A 232 -10.77 -2.70 3.07
CA SER A 232 -11.15 -1.34 2.72
C SER A 232 -12.67 -1.13 2.61
N ALA A 233 -13.41 -2.13 2.11
CA ALA A 233 -14.87 -2.06 2.09
C ALA A 233 -15.45 -2.12 3.51
N ALA A 234 -14.83 -2.92 4.40
CA ALA A 234 -15.21 -2.95 5.81
C ALA A 234 -14.93 -1.62 6.53
N ASP A 235 -13.79 -0.99 6.27
CA ASP A 235 -13.45 0.34 6.80
C ASP A 235 -14.49 1.39 6.36
N ALA A 236 -14.88 1.38 5.09
CA ALA A 236 -15.94 2.25 4.58
C ALA A 236 -17.29 2.02 5.28
N VAL A 237 -17.64 0.75 5.56
CA VAL A 237 -18.87 0.42 6.32
C VAL A 237 -18.75 0.93 7.76
N ILE A 238 -17.60 0.76 8.41
CA ILE A 238 -17.38 1.23 9.78
C ILE A 238 -17.49 2.76 9.85
N ALA A 239 -16.83 3.47 8.92
CA ALA A 239 -16.87 4.92 8.81
C ALA A 239 -18.28 5.46 8.58
N ALA A 240 -19.01 4.91 7.61
CA ALA A 240 -20.39 5.29 7.33
C ALA A 240 -21.30 5.06 8.55
N ARG A 241 -21.11 3.96 9.29
CA ARG A 241 -21.87 3.68 10.51
C ARG A 241 -21.57 4.64 11.65
N PHE A 242 -20.31 5.04 11.81
CA PHE A 242 -19.93 6.02 12.83
C PHE A 242 -20.63 7.37 12.61
N ARG A 243 -20.90 7.71 11.33
CA ARG A 243 -21.66 8.88 10.91
C ARG A 243 -23.17 8.65 10.76
N SER A 244 -23.67 7.48 11.18
CA SER A 244 -25.09 7.10 11.07
C SER A 244 -25.68 7.17 9.65
N LEU A 245 -24.85 7.02 8.61
CA LEU A 245 -25.30 7.06 7.22
C LEU A 245 -26.00 5.73 6.84
N PRO A 246 -27.09 5.76 6.05
CA PRO A 246 -27.69 4.55 5.50
C PRO A 246 -26.75 3.88 4.48
N ILE A 247 -26.59 2.56 4.55
CA ILE A 247 -25.59 1.81 3.76
C ILE A 247 -26.27 0.75 2.90
N LEU A 248 -25.87 0.70 1.62
CA LEU A 248 -26.14 -0.39 0.70
C LEU A 248 -24.83 -1.08 0.33
N HIS A 249 -24.58 -2.29 0.85
CA HIS A 249 -23.31 -2.99 0.68
C HIS A 249 -23.42 -4.11 -0.35
N VAL A 250 -22.76 -3.94 -1.51
CA VAL A 250 -22.79 -4.86 -2.65
C VAL A 250 -21.51 -5.69 -2.71
N PHE A 251 -21.64 -7.02 -2.74
CA PHE A 251 -20.50 -7.91 -2.86
C PHE A 251 -20.84 -9.24 -3.56
N ARG A 252 -19.86 -9.78 -4.29
CA ARG A 252 -20.05 -10.95 -5.19
C ARG A 252 -20.08 -12.32 -4.49
N LYS A 253 -19.64 -12.42 -3.23
CA LYS A 253 -19.54 -13.69 -2.51
C LYS A 253 -20.75 -13.90 -1.60
N THR A 254 -21.08 -15.16 -1.29
CA THR A 254 -21.94 -15.46 -0.14
C THR A 254 -21.19 -15.14 1.15
N ALA A 255 -21.88 -14.55 2.13
CA ALA A 255 -21.28 -14.25 3.43
C ALA A 255 -20.78 -15.51 4.18
N ALA A 256 -21.33 -16.69 3.84
CA ALA A 256 -20.96 -17.98 4.42
C ALA A 256 -19.60 -18.53 3.96
N LEU A 257 -19.08 -18.11 2.79
CA LEU A 257 -17.81 -18.62 2.23
C LEU A 257 -16.55 -17.84 2.66
N GLY A 258 -16.68 -16.95 3.64
CA GLY A 258 -15.54 -16.24 4.26
C GLY A 258 -14.83 -17.02 5.39
N THR A 259 -15.27 -18.24 5.71
CA THR A 259 -14.90 -19.00 6.91
C THR A 259 -13.64 -19.87 6.78
N GLY A 260 -12.85 -19.71 5.73
CA GLY A 260 -11.59 -20.43 5.57
C GLY A 260 -10.42 -19.47 5.39
N SER A 261 -9.61 -19.26 6.45
CA SER A 261 -8.26 -18.66 6.46
C SER A 261 -8.08 -17.12 6.43
N THR A 262 -9.13 -16.29 6.29
CA THR A 262 -8.97 -14.81 6.15
C THR A 262 -9.65 -13.96 7.21
N GLN A 263 -10.31 -14.56 8.19
CA GLN A 263 -10.90 -13.80 9.29
C GLN A 263 -9.82 -13.39 10.28
N LEU A 264 -9.76 -12.09 10.52
CA LEU A 264 -8.99 -11.51 11.61
C LEU A 264 -9.46 -12.12 12.96
N PRO A 265 -8.65 -12.15 14.03
CA PRO A 265 -9.12 -12.59 15.35
C PRO A 265 -10.17 -11.66 15.98
N GLU A 266 -11.31 -12.19 16.44
CA GLU A 266 -12.44 -11.39 16.98
C GLU A 266 -12.07 -10.53 18.18
N ASN A 267 -11.26 -11.08 19.08
CA ASN A 267 -10.79 -10.37 20.27
C ASN A 267 -9.94 -9.13 19.96
N MET A 268 -9.30 -9.08 18.78
CA MET A 268 -8.39 -8.01 18.37
C MET A 268 -9.05 -7.06 17.36
N TYR A 269 -10.07 -7.52 16.63
CA TYR A 269 -10.71 -6.80 15.53
C TYR A 269 -12.24 -6.89 15.58
N PRO A 270 -12.89 -6.56 16.72
CA PRO A 270 -14.33 -6.74 16.90
C PRO A 270 -15.16 -5.93 15.88
N GLU A 271 -14.67 -4.78 15.42
CA GLU A 271 -15.33 -3.94 14.42
C GLU A 271 -15.46 -4.62 13.05
N TYR A 272 -14.43 -5.34 12.60
CA TYR A 272 -14.47 -6.09 11.35
C TYR A 272 -15.38 -7.32 11.45
N HIS A 273 -15.42 -7.97 12.62
CA HIS A 273 -16.37 -9.06 12.87
C HIS A 273 -17.79 -8.57 12.82
N LYS A 274 -18.05 -7.37 13.35
CA LYS A 274 -19.38 -6.77 13.26
C LYS A 274 -19.79 -6.52 11.81
N VAL A 275 -18.88 -6.07 10.95
CA VAL A 275 -19.15 -5.95 9.50
C VAL A 275 -19.48 -7.31 8.89
N HIS A 276 -18.68 -8.35 9.17
CA HIS A 276 -18.95 -9.70 8.67
C HIS A 276 -20.28 -10.28 9.18
N GLN A 277 -20.64 -10.01 10.44
CA GLN A 277 -21.95 -10.37 10.98
C GLN A 277 -23.08 -9.71 10.19
N MET A 278 -22.98 -8.40 9.92
CA MET A 278 -23.97 -7.66 9.12
C MET A 278 -24.03 -8.16 7.67
N MET A 279 -22.89 -8.54 7.08
CA MET A 279 -22.87 -9.20 5.77
C MET A 279 -23.61 -10.55 5.81
N GLY A 280 -23.47 -11.30 6.90
CA GLY A 280 -24.06 -12.63 7.11
C GLY A 280 -25.56 -12.63 7.36
N ASP A 281 -26.06 -11.69 8.17
CA ASP A 281 -27.47 -11.59 8.53
C ASP A 281 -28.29 -10.67 7.61
N GLY A 282 -27.66 -10.14 6.55
CA GLY A 282 -28.28 -9.25 5.58
C GLY A 282 -28.50 -7.81 6.08
N GLY A 283 -28.05 -7.49 7.29
CA GLY A 283 -28.38 -6.26 8.01
C GLY A 283 -29.51 -6.40 9.03
N ALA A 284 -29.98 -7.62 9.32
CA ALA A 284 -31.07 -7.83 10.26
C ALA A 284 -30.78 -7.25 11.66
N SER A 285 -29.50 -7.27 12.08
CA SER A 285 -29.07 -6.69 13.36
C SER A 285 -28.82 -5.17 13.32
N TYR A 286 -28.93 -4.52 12.16
CA TYR A 286 -28.65 -3.08 12.01
C TYR A 286 -29.54 -2.41 10.95
N PRO A 287 -30.60 -1.67 11.36
CA PRO A 287 -31.61 -1.13 10.45
C PRO A 287 -31.09 -0.21 9.33
N CYS A 288 -29.97 0.49 9.55
CA CYS A 288 -29.38 1.42 8.57
C CYS A 288 -28.40 0.74 7.60
N TYR A 289 -28.29 -0.60 7.60
CA TYR A 289 -27.43 -1.34 6.70
C TYR A 289 -28.24 -2.39 5.96
N ARG A 290 -28.01 -2.49 4.66
CA ARG A 290 -28.59 -3.53 3.81
C ARG A 290 -27.49 -4.22 3.01
N ALA A 291 -27.35 -5.54 3.19
CA ALA A 291 -26.47 -6.34 2.35
C ALA A 291 -27.16 -6.72 1.03
N LEU A 292 -26.42 -6.59 -0.07
CA LEU A 292 -26.74 -7.15 -1.37
C LEU A 292 -25.67 -8.20 -1.70
N ALA A 293 -25.77 -9.34 -1.01
CA ALA A 293 -24.88 -10.49 -1.20
C ALA A 293 -25.10 -11.14 -2.57
N GLU A 294 -24.03 -11.59 -3.21
CA GLU A 294 -24.03 -12.16 -4.57
C GLU A 294 -24.55 -11.20 -5.66
N HIS A 295 -24.62 -9.89 -5.35
CA HIS A 295 -25.01 -8.90 -6.35
C HIS A 295 -23.79 -8.35 -7.10
N THR A 296 -24.04 -7.94 -8.35
CA THR A 296 -23.08 -7.21 -9.18
C THR A 296 -23.70 -5.91 -9.68
N VAL A 297 -22.91 -4.84 -9.68
CA VAL A 297 -23.32 -3.57 -10.28
C VAL A 297 -23.26 -3.68 -11.80
N LEU A 298 -24.34 -3.32 -12.49
CA LEU A 298 -24.43 -3.34 -13.95
C LEU A 298 -24.16 -1.98 -14.59
N GLU A 299 -24.64 -0.90 -13.97
CA GLU A 299 -24.62 0.44 -14.53
C GLU A 299 -24.77 1.47 -13.42
N ILE A 300 -24.07 2.59 -13.57
CA ILE A 300 -24.21 3.78 -12.73
C ILE A 300 -24.72 4.92 -13.61
N SER A 301 -25.97 5.31 -13.41
CA SER A 301 -26.60 6.39 -14.17
C SER A 301 -26.21 7.77 -13.62
N SER A 302 -26.25 8.81 -14.44
CA SER A 302 -25.90 10.18 -14.02
C SER A 302 -26.88 10.79 -13.01
N ASP A 303 -28.07 10.22 -12.84
CA ASP A 303 -29.12 10.68 -11.94
C ASP A 303 -29.08 10.02 -10.56
N HIS A 304 -27.88 9.64 -10.09
CA HIS A 304 -27.66 9.01 -8.78
C HIS A 304 -28.39 7.66 -8.60
N LYS A 305 -28.63 6.94 -9.71
CA LYS A 305 -29.21 5.60 -9.69
C LYS A 305 -28.18 4.55 -10.09
N VAL A 306 -28.21 3.45 -9.36
CA VAL A 306 -27.34 2.29 -9.59
C VAL A 306 -28.20 1.07 -9.87
N ARG A 307 -27.93 0.41 -10.99
CA ARG A 307 -28.57 -0.85 -11.36
C ARG A 307 -27.71 -2.00 -10.88
N VAL A 308 -28.30 -2.91 -10.13
CA VAL A 308 -27.63 -4.11 -9.61
C VAL A 308 -28.40 -5.35 -10.05
N ILE A 309 -27.68 -6.44 -10.30
CA ILE A 309 -28.25 -7.75 -10.58
C ILE A 309 -27.95 -8.69 -9.41
N GLY A 310 -28.99 -9.34 -8.90
CA GLY A 310 -28.90 -10.35 -7.85
C GLY A 310 -28.75 -11.78 -8.39
N PRO A 311 -28.65 -12.79 -7.50
CA PRO A 311 -28.42 -14.19 -7.86
C PRO A 311 -29.51 -14.78 -8.75
N ASP A 312 -30.77 -14.34 -8.60
CA ASP A 312 -31.91 -14.82 -9.40
C ASP A 312 -32.02 -14.10 -10.77
N ASN A 313 -30.96 -13.41 -11.21
CA ASN A 313 -30.98 -12.48 -12.35
C ASN A 313 -31.99 -11.33 -12.21
N THR A 314 -32.50 -11.11 -11.01
CA THR A 314 -33.40 -9.99 -10.71
C THR A 314 -32.60 -8.70 -10.72
N VAL A 315 -33.02 -7.75 -11.55
CA VAL A 315 -32.41 -6.41 -11.61
C VAL A 315 -33.19 -5.48 -10.69
N SER A 316 -32.49 -4.80 -9.80
CA SER A 316 -33.04 -3.72 -8.97
C SER A 316 -32.30 -2.41 -9.23
N VAL A 317 -33.01 -1.30 -8.97
CA VAL A 317 -32.47 0.06 -9.13
C VAL A 317 -32.51 0.74 -7.78
N HIS A 318 -31.37 1.29 -7.37
CA HIS A 318 -31.22 1.98 -6.09
C HIS A 318 -30.77 3.41 -6.31
N ARG A 319 -31.46 4.36 -5.68
CA ARG A 319 -30.99 5.73 -5.57
C ARG A 319 -29.96 5.81 -4.45
N VAL A 320 -28.85 6.53 -4.68
CA VAL A 320 -27.70 6.56 -3.77
C VAL A 320 -27.10 7.96 -3.68
N SER A 321 -26.56 8.33 -2.52
CA SER A 321 -25.86 9.60 -2.38
C SER A 321 -24.46 9.54 -3.01
N VAL A 322 -23.72 8.47 -2.72
CA VAL A 322 -22.33 8.24 -3.15
C VAL A 322 -22.13 6.75 -3.43
N VAL A 323 -21.24 6.42 -4.36
CA VAL A 323 -20.79 5.06 -4.68
C VAL A 323 -19.29 4.95 -4.37
N ALA A 324 -18.92 3.98 -3.55
CA ALA A 324 -17.53 3.62 -3.27
C ALA A 324 -17.21 2.25 -3.88
N ILE A 325 -16.29 2.20 -4.83
CA ILE A 325 -15.84 0.97 -5.48
C ILE A 325 -14.47 0.57 -4.89
N LEU A 326 -14.50 -0.29 -3.87
CA LEU A 326 -13.35 -0.68 -3.05
C LEU A 326 -12.99 -2.15 -3.29
N ILE A 327 -12.58 -2.45 -4.52
CA ILE A 327 -12.29 -3.81 -5.02
C ILE A 327 -10.78 -4.07 -5.23
N GLY A 328 -9.96 -3.36 -4.47
CA GLY A 328 -8.50 -3.43 -4.54
C GLY A 328 -7.88 -2.52 -5.59
N SER A 329 -6.56 -2.61 -5.72
CA SER A 329 -5.73 -1.78 -6.59
C SER A 329 -4.59 -2.60 -7.18
N ARG A 330 -3.84 -2.01 -8.12
CA ARG A 330 -2.67 -2.60 -8.75
C ARG A 330 -1.54 -1.58 -8.85
N PRO A 331 -0.27 -2.03 -8.94
CA PRO A 331 0.87 -1.13 -9.15
C PRO A 331 0.78 -0.43 -10.52
N ASP A 332 1.26 0.82 -10.58
CA ASP A 332 1.54 1.49 -11.85
C ASP A 332 3.01 1.27 -12.22
N LEU A 333 3.26 0.48 -13.26
CA LEU A 333 4.59 0.17 -13.76
C LEU A 333 4.84 0.76 -15.16
N ASN A 334 4.04 1.73 -15.60
CA ASN A 334 4.15 2.31 -16.94
C ASN A 334 5.45 3.09 -17.18
N PHE A 335 6.20 3.41 -16.13
CA PHE A 335 7.55 3.99 -16.23
C PHE A 335 8.62 2.96 -16.65
N LEU A 336 8.29 1.67 -16.67
CA LEU A 336 9.17 0.62 -17.18
C LEU A 336 8.93 0.38 -18.68
N PRO A 337 9.95 -0.07 -19.42
CA PRO A 337 9.80 -0.48 -20.81
C PRO A 337 8.69 -1.53 -20.97
N PRO A 338 7.85 -1.41 -22.01
CA PRO A 338 6.82 -2.41 -22.27
C PRO A 338 7.46 -3.77 -22.61
N GLY A 339 6.74 -4.85 -22.32
CA GLY A 339 7.18 -6.22 -22.64
C GLY A 339 8.13 -6.85 -21.62
N LEU A 340 8.49 -6.16 -20.55
CA LEU A 340 9.17 -6.78 -19.40
C LEU A 340 8.17 -7.68 -18.66
N SER A 341 8.18 -8.98 -18.95
CA SER A 341 7.33 -9.99 -18.29
C SER A 341 7.81 -10.31 -16.87
N LEU A 342 7.81 -9.29 -15.99
CA LEU A 342 8.44 -9.33 -14.67
C LEU A 342 7.71 -10.25 -13.67
N GLY A 343 6.40 -10.47 -13.84
CA GLY A 343 5.60 -11.29 -12.93
C GLY A 343 6.03 -12.76 -12.89
N VAL A 344 5.71 -13.46 -11.79
CA VAL A 344 5.89 -14.93 -11.68
C VAL A 344 5.26 -15.65 -12.87
N LYS A 345 4.05 -15.24 -13.26
CA LYS A 345 3.33 -15.63 -14.46
C LYS A 345 3.56 -14.58 -15.57
N PRO A 346 4.38 -14.89 -16.60
CA PRO A 346 4.78 -13.91 -17.63
C PRO A 346 3.62 -13.33 -18.46
N SER A 347 2.54 -14.08 -18.59
CA SER A 347 1.39 -13.77 -19.45
C SER A 347 0.30 -12.96 -18.74
N GLU A 348 0.41 -12.78 -17.42
CA GLU A 348 -0.54 -12.03 -16.61
C GLU A 348 0.09 -10.68 -16.19
N PRO A 349 -0.71 -9.61 -16.01
CA PRO A 349 -0.21 -8.36 -15.43
C PRO A 349 0.40 -8.59 -14.04
N VAL A 350 1.37 -7.76 -13.67
CA VAL A 350 1.94 -7.78 -12.30
C VAL A 350 0.89 -7.33 -11.30
N ASP A 351 0.74 -8.11 -10.23
CA ASP A 351 -0.18 -7.86 -9.12
C ASP A 351 0.43 -8.35 -7.80
N CYS A 352 0.30 -7.60 -6.71
CA CYS A 352 1.00 -7.91 -5.46
C CYS A 352 0.48 -9.15 -4.71
N ARG A 353 -0.66 -9.71 -5.13
CA ARG A 353 -1.30 -10.87 -4.49
C ARG A 353 -1.24 -12.12 -5.36
N SER A 354 -1.62 -11.99 -6.62
CA SER A 354 -1.81 -13.11 -7.54
C SER A 354 -0.65 -13.34 -8.50
N ASN A 355 0.15 -12.29 -8.78
CA ASN A 355 1.24 -12.35 -9.73
C ASN A 355 2.35 -11.33 -9.40
N PRO A 356 3.04 -11.45 -8.24
CA PRO A 356 4.10 -10.51 -7.89
C PRO A 356 5.28 -10.61 -8.86
N ILE A 357 6.16 -9.62 -8.84
CA ILE A 357 7.44 -9.66 -9.57
C ILE A 357 8.24 -10.88 -9.11
N ALA A 358 8.72 -11.66 -10.07
CA ALA A 358 9.57 -12.81 -9.81
C ALA A 358 10.95 -12.34 -9.33
N VAL A 359 11.23 -12.54 -8.04
CA VAL A 359 12.52 -12.22 -7.42
C VAL A 359 13.24 -13.49 -6.96
N ASP A 360 14.57 -13.43 -6.94
CA ASP A 360 15.37 -14.44 -6.24
C ASP A 360 15.15 -14.31 -4.71
N PRO A 361 14.83 -15.39 -4.00
CA PRO A 361 14.41 -15.31 -2.59
C PRO A 361 15.51 -14.91 -1.61
N TYR A 362 16.78 -14.95 -2.01
CA TYR A 362 17.92 -14.64 -1.13
C TYR A 362 18.53 -13.26 -1.41
N THR A 363 18.31 -12.73 -2.61
CA THR A 363 18.93 -11.48 -3.08
C THR A 363 17.91 -10.43 -3.48
N HIS A 364 16.65 -10.82 -3.67
CA HIS A 364 15.56 -9.99 -4.20
C HIS A 364 15.82 -9.38 -5.58
N ARG A 365 16.81 -9.91 -6.31
CA ARG A 365 17.07 -9.53 -7.70
C ARG A 365 15.91 -10.00 -8.57
N VAL A 366 15.43 -9.16 -9.48
CA VAL A 366 14.35 -9.52 -10.41
C VAL A 366 14.88 -10.52 -11.43
N VAL A 367 14.27 -11.70 -11.48
CA VAL A 367 14.75 -12.86 -12.26
C VAL A 367 14.63 -12.62 -13.76
N LYS A 368 13.58 -11.91 -14.18
CA LYS A 368 13.20 -11.72 -15.59
C LYS A 368 13.53 -10.33 -16.14
N ALA A 369 14.39 -9.58 -15.43
CA ALA A 369 14.82 -8.24 -15.83
C ALA A 369 16.30 -8.24 -16.24
N PRO A 370 16.76 -7.20 -16.96
CA PRO A 370 18.18 -6.92 -17.12
C PRO A 370 18.91 -6.86 -15.76
N PRO A 371 20.23 -7.13 -15.72
CA PRO A 371 21.00 -7.12 -14.48
C PRO A 371 20.86 -5.83 -13.68
N GLY A 372 20.87 -5.95 -12.36
CA GLY A 372 20.85 -4.80 -11.44
C GLY A 372 19.47 -4.28 -11.06
N MET A 373 18.38 -4.91 -11.50
CA MET A 373 17.03 -4.62 -11.00
C MET A 373 16.67 -5.49 -9.78
N TYR A 374 16.08 -4.86 -8.76
CA TYR A 374 15.53 -5.50 -7.56
C TYR A 374 14.08 -5.05 -7.37
N ALA A 375 13.30 -5.83 -6.62
CA ALA A 375 11.96 -5.43 -6.19
C ALA A 375 11.79 -5.66 -4.69
N LEU A 376 11.07 -4.76 -4.04
CA LEU A 376 10.82 -4.77 -2.60
C LEU A 376 9.34 -4.53 -2.29
N GLY A 377 8.88 -5.11 -1.19
CA GLY A 377 7.54 -4.90 -0.68
C GLY A 377 6.46 -5.57 -1.51
N PRO A 378 5.27 -4.95 -1.65
CA PRO A 378 4.14 -5.61 -2.30
C PRO A 378 4.44 -6.08 -3.72
N LEU A 379 5.33 -5.37 -4.44
CA LEU A 379 5.79 -5.79 -5.76
C LEU A 379 6.46 -7.17 -5.75
N ALA A 380 7.18 -7.52 -4.68
CA ALA A 380 7.83 -8.82 -4.49
C ALA A 380 6.95 -9.83 -3.73
N GLY A 381 5.70 -9.47 -3.40
CA GLY A 381 4.76 -10.31 -2.63
C GLY A 381 4.73 -10.02 -1.12
N ASP A 382 5.59 -9.14 -0.62
CA ASP A 382 5.65 -8.77 0.80
C ASP A 382 4.65 -7.64 1.10
N ASN A 383 3.44 -8.02 1.53
CA ASN A 383 2.33 -7.08 1.71
C ASN A 383 2.24 -6.44 3.12
N PHE A 384 3.07 -6.87 4.07
CA PHE A 384 3.06 -6.37 5.45
C PHE A 384 4.42 -5.78 5.83
N VAL A 385 4.41 -4.68 6.60
CA VAL A 385 5.62 -3.94 6.99
C VAL A 385 6.68 -4.83 7.63
N ARG A 386 6.29 -5.68 8.59
CA ARG A 386 7.21 -6.58 9.29
C ARG A 386 7.99 -7.54 8.37
N PHE A 387 7.46 -7.84 7.18
CA PHE A 387 8.14 -8.68 6.19
C PHE A 387 9.11 -7.90 5.28
N LEU A 388 8.94 -6.58 5.15
CA LEU A 388 9.77 -5.73 4.28
C LEU A 388 11.26 -5.75 4.68
N GLN A 389 11.55 -5.84 5.98
CA GLN A 389 12.91 -5.76 6.50
C GLN A 389 13.80 -6.89 5.95
N GLY A 390 13.25 -8.09 5.77
CA GLY A 390 13.99 -9.23 5.21
C GLY A 390 14.47 -8.95 3.79
N GLY A 391 13.58 -8.45 2.93
CA GLY A 391 13.92 -8.07 1.56
C GLY A 391 14.93 -6.94 1.49
N ALA A 392 14.78 -5.90 2.33
CA ALA A 392 15.73 -4.79 2.36
C ALA A 392 17.15 -5.24 2.75
N VAL A 393 17.27 -6.15 3.73
CA VAL A 393 18.56 -6.74 4.13
C VAL A 393 19.15 -7.61 3.02
N ALA A 394 18.32 -8.43 2.35
CA ALA A 394 18.75 -9.27 1.23
C ALA A 394 19.32 -8.44 0.07
N ILE A 395 18.61 -7.38 -0.35
CA ILE A 395 19.06 -6.45 -1.40
C ILE A 395 20.37 -5.79 -1.00
N THR A 396 20.43 -5.19 0.19
CA THR A 396 21.60 -4.43 0.64
C THR A 396 22.83 -5.33 0.80
N SER A 397 22.65 -6.54 1.35
CA SER A 397 23.72 -7.54 1.50
C SER A 397 24.26 -7.97 0.13
N HIS A 398 23.38 -8.22 -0.84
CA HIS A 398 23.80 -8.59 -2.19
C HIS A 398 24.56 -7.45 -2.88
N ILE A 399 24.04 -6.22 -2.84
CA ILE A 399 24.71 -5.04 -3.43
C ILE A 399 26.08 -4.83 -2.78
N ASN A 400 26.19 -4.89 -1.45
CA ASN A 400 27.46 -4.72 -0.75
C ASN A 400 28.50 -5.80 -1.13
N LYS A 401 28.08 -7.07 -1.27
CA LYS A 401 28.94 -8.16 -1.74
C LYS A 401 29.45 -7.92 -3.15
N GLU A 402 28.58 -7.51 -4.07
CA GLU A 402 29.00 -7.17 -5.44
C GLU A 402 30.00 -6.01 -5.45
N LEU A 403 29.75 -4.93 -4.70
CA LEU A 403 30.66 -3.79 -4.60
C LEU A 403 32.06 -4.18 -4.09
N ARG A 404 32.13 -5.07 -3.08
CA ARG A 404 33.40 -5.58 -2.57
C ARG A 404 34.14 -6.41 -3.61
N HIS A 405 33.45 -7.23 -4.40
CA HIS A 405 34.08 -8.01 -5.47
C HIS A 405 34.71 -7.11 -6.54
N TYR A 406 34.11 -5.96 -6.87
CA TYR A 406 34.73 -5.00 -7.81
C TYR A 406 35.97 -4.29 -7.24
N THR A 407 36.19 -4.33 -5.92
CA THR A 407 37.33 -3.65 -5.27
C THR A 407 38.54 -4.58 -5.08
N VAL A 408 38.37 -5.91 -5.24
CA VAL A 408 39.35 -6.94 -4.83
C VAL A 408 39.69 -7.93 -5.96
N LEU A 409 39.47 -7.60 -7.24
CA LEU A 409 39.83 -8.48 -8.37
C LEU A 409 41.20 -8.15 -8.95
#